data_AF-A0A441U8A0-F1
#
_entry.id   AF-A0A441U8A0-F1
#
_cell.length_a   1.000
_cell.length_b   1.000
_cell.length_c   1.000
_cell.angle_alpha   90.00
_cell.angle_beta   90.00
_cell.angle_gamma   90.00
#
_symmetry.space_group_name_H-M   'P 1'
#
loop_
_entity.id
_entity.type
_entity.pdbx_description
1 polymer ?
#
loop_
_entity_poly.entity_id
_entity_poly.type
_entity_poly.pdbx_seq_one_letter_code
_entity_poly.pdbx_strand_id
1 'polypeptide(L)'
;MAGGVESIYFTVTVSNKFVRVFDNFTTPKSMTQFFQNINDEKKEVAVTTQGNNVGSVDVHVSKDEEDWFEHEENMEVVAEKTYNINDKAFPSKSKQEAAKEDTKN
;
A
#
# COMPACT_ATOMS: atom_id res chain seq x y z
N MET A 1 1.68 8.82 -23.66
CA MET A 1 1.18 9.71 -22.58
C MET A 1 2.39 10.07 -21.73
N ALA A 2 2.61 11.35 -21.42
CA ALA A 2 3.69 11.72 -20.51
C ALA A 2 3.27 11.35 -19.08
N GLY A 3 4.10 10.60 -18.36
CA GLY A 3 3.88 10.33 -16.94
C GLY A 3 4.38 11.50 -16.09
N GLY A 4 3.78 11.68 -14.91
CA GLY A 4 4.14 12.71 -13.95
C GLY A 4 4.16 12.16 -12.52
N VAL A 5 4.94 12.77 -11.64
CA VAL A 5 4.92 12.43 -10.21
C VAL A 5 3.87 13.32 -9.55
N GLU A 6 2.89 12.69 -8.91
CA GLU A 6 1.73 13.37 -8.31
C GLU A 6 1.60 12.99 -6.83
N SER A 7 0.95 13.86 -6.05
CA SER A 7 0.71 13.63 -4.63
C SER A 7 -0.55 12.80 -4.40
N ILE A 8 -0.41 11.69 -3.69
CA ILE A 8 -1.49 10.80 -3.22
C ILE A 8 -1.52 10.85 -1.70
N TYR A 9 -2.69 10.75 -1.09
CA TYR A 9 -2.82 10.82 0.36
C TYR A 9 -3.34 9.50 0.94
N PHE A 10 -2.77 9.08 2.06
CA PHE A 10 -3.18 7.87 2.77
C PHE A 10 -3.58 8.17 4.21
N THR A 11 -4.60 7.49 4.72
CA THR A 11 -5.02 7.57 6.12
C THR A 11 -5.35 6.18 6.66
N VAL A 12 -5.11 5.92 7.94
CA VAL A 12 -5.41 4.64 8.59
C VAL A 12 -6.66 4.79 9.45
N THR A 13 -7.62 3.86 9.35
CA THR A 13 -8.97 4.07 9.92
C THR A 13 -9.39 3.04 10.98
N VAL A 14 -8.48 2.16 11.44
CA VAL A 14 -8.81 1.03 12.37
C VAL A 14 -7.78 0.78 13.46
N SER A 15 -6.49 0.82 13.15
CA SER A 15 -5.40 0.66 14.12
C SER A 15 -4.24 1.59 13.76
N ASN A 16 -3.41 1.95 14.75
CA ASN A 16 -2.13 2.60 14.46
C ASN A 16 -1.19 1.56 13.86
N LYS A 17 -0.46 1.92 12.80
CA LYS A 17 0.35 0.96 12.05
C LYS A 17 1.45 1.65 11.25
N PHE A 18 2.44 0.86 10.88
CA PHE A 18 3.40 1.17 9.83
C PHE A 18 2.80 0.83 8.48
N VAL A 19 3.09 1.65 7.49
CA VAL A 19 2.65 1.51 6.10
C VAL A 19 3.87 1.62 5.20
N ARG A 20 3.94 0.77 4.18
CA ARG A 20 4.84 0.89 3.03
C ARG A 20 4.00 1.02 1.78
N VAL A 21 4.30 2.02 0.97
CA VAL A 21 3.70 2.22 -0.35
C VAL A 21 4.80 2.07 -1.38
N PHE A 22 4.66 1.11 -2.29
CA PHE A 22 5.59 0.85 -3.38
C PHE A 22 5.00 1.38 -4.69
N ASP A 23 5.73 2.22 -5.41
CA ASP A 23 5.32 2.71 -6.73
C ASP A 23 5.70 1.70 -7.82
N ASN A 24 4.68 1.14 -8.49
CA ASN A 24 4.86 0.09 -9.50
C ASN A 24 5.29 0.61 -10.87
N PHE A 25 5.27 1.93 -11.10
CA PHE A 25 5.69 2.55 -12.36
C PHE A 25 7.14 3.04 -12.35
N THR A 26 7.85 2.87 -11.24
CA THR A 26 9.28 3.19 -11.13
C THR A 26 10.13 1.91 -11.19
N THR A 27 11.33 2.00 -11.78
CA THR A 27 12.31 0.89 -11.78
C THR A 27 13.68 1.43 -11.37
N PRO A 28 14.22 1.02 -10.20
CA PRO A 28 13.59 0.14 -9.20
C PRO A 28 12.33 0.76 -8.60
N LYS A 29 11.41 -0.07 -8.05
CA LYS A 29 10.22 0.43 -7.36
C LYS A 29 10.63 1.37 -6.24
N SER A 30 10.11 2.58 -6.25
CA SER A 30 10.25 3.54 -5.16
C SER A 30 9.38 3.09 -3.98
N MET A 31 9.87 3.27 -2.76
CA MET A 31 9.17 2.88 -1.54
C MET A 31 9.11 4.05 -0.57
N THR A 32 7.92 4.33 -0.06
CA THR A 32 7.69 5.29 1.02
C THR A 32 7.16 4.56 2.25
N GLN A 33 7.86 4.67 3.38
CA GLN A 33 7.45 4.09 4.66
C GLN A 33 7.04 5.20 5.64
N PHE A 34 5.98 4.96 6.41
CA PHE A 34 5.57 5.85 7.50
C PHE A 34 4.78 5.11 8.58
N PHE A 35 4.82 5.63 9.81
CA PHE A 35 3.88 5.26 10.87
C PHE A 35 2.74 6.28 10.91
N GLN A 36 1.50 5.81 11.09
CA GLN A 36 0.34 6.69 11.20
C GLN A 36 -0.61 6.20 12.29
N ASN A 37 -1.14 7.12 13.10
CA ASN A 37 -2.21 6.87 14.04
C ASN A 37 -3.59 7.08 13.40
N ILE A 38 -4.64 6.46 13.95
CA ILE A 38 -6.03 6.55 13.44
C ILE A 38 -6.56 8.00 13.35
N ASN A 39 -6.03 8.90 14.17
CA ASN A 39 -6.46 10.29 14.25
C ASN A 39 -5.46 11.27 13.62
N ASP A 40 -4.36 10.77 13.04
CA ASP A 40 -3.41 11.63 12.37
C ASP A 40 -4.00 12.15 11.05
N GLU A 41 -3.52 13.32 10.63
CA GLU A 41 -3.83 13.83 9.29
C GLU A 41 -3.35 12.85 8.21
N LYS A 42 -3.93 12.99 7.02
CA LYS A 42 -3.55 12.18 5.86
C LYS A 42 -2.05 12.35 5.55
N LYS A 43 -1.39 11.24 5.25
CA LYS A 43 0.02 11.22 4.85
C LYS A 43 0.13 11.40 3.35
N GLU A 44 0.86 12.41 2.92
CA GLU A 44 1.21 12.61 1.52
C GLU A 44 2.33 11.66 1.07
N VAL A 45 2.14 11.05 -0.10
CA VAL A 45 3.07 10.13 -0.76
C VAL A 45 3.13 10.52 -2.24
N ALA A 46 4.34 10.74 -2.74
CA ALA A 46 4.58 11.00 -4.16
C ALA A 46 4.53 9.68 -4.96
N VAL A 47 3.67 9.61 -5.96
CA VAL A 47 3.46 8.42 -6.81
C VAL A 47 3.53 8.83 -8.28
N THR A 48 4.22 8.02 -9.08
CA THR A 48 4.24 8.15 -10.53
C THR A 48 2.88 7.78 -11.09
N THR A 49 2.33 8.68 -11.89
CA THR A 49 1.06 8.48 -12.59
C THR A 49 1.28 8.44 -14.10
N GLN A 50 0.40 7.71 -14.77
CA GLN A 50 0.23 7.73 -16.21
C GLN A 50 -1.20 8.21 -16.52
N GLY A 51 -1.55 8.30 -17.81
CA GLY A 51 -2.78 8.92 -18.33
C GLY A 51 -3.98 8.99 -17.38
N ASN A 52 -4.61 10.18 -17.31
CA ASN A 52 -5.68 10.52 -16.36
C ASN A 52 -5.21 10.57 -14.88
N ASN A 53 -3.92 10.81 -14.65
CA ASN A 53 -3.32 10.94 -13.31
C ASN A 53 -3.55 9.70 -12.44
N VAL A 54 -3.49 8.52 -13.06
CA VAL A 54 -3.64 7.22 -12.39
C VAL A 54 -2.26 6.62 -12.13
N GLY A 55 -1.96 6.32 -10.87
CA GLY A 55 -0.80 5.55 -10.42
C GLY A 55 -1.20 4.12 -10.07
N SER A 56 -0.19 3.25 -9.94
CA SER A 56 -0.34 1.89 -9.44
C SER A 56 0.64 1.68 -8.29
N VAL A 57 0.13 1.24 -7.14
CA VAL A 57 0.95 1.03 -5.94
C VAL A 57 0.68 -0.31 -5.27
N ASP A 58 1.68 -0.84 -4.59
CA ASP A 58 1.47 -1.92 -3.60
C ASP A 58 1.50 -1.32 -2.20
N VAL A 59 0.50 -1.64 -1.38
CA VAL A 59 0.41 -1.15 0.00
C VAL A 59 0.62 -2.33 0.95
N HIS A 60 1.60 -2.18 1.84
CA HIS A 60 1.90 -3.15 2.90
C HIS A 60 1.74 -2.48 4.25
N VAL A 61 1.34 -3.25 5.25
CA VAL A 61 1.07 -2.77 6.60
C VAL A 61 1.73 -3.65 7.65
N SER A 62 2.16 -3.05 8.76
CA SER A 62 2.75 -3.75 9.90
C SER A 62 2.36 -3.09 11.22
N LYS A 63 2.22 -3.86 12.30
CA LYS A 63 1.96 -3.33 13.65
C LYS A 63 3.23 -3.09 14.46
N ASP A 64 4.30 -3.78 14.11
CA ASP A 64 5.56 -3.88 14.87
C ASP A 64 6.79 -3.47 14.05
N GLU A 65 6.62 -3.12 12.77
CA GLU A 65 7.68 -2.81 11.80
C GLU A 65 8.50 -4.04 11.33
N GLU A 66 8.24 -5.22 11.91
CA GLU A 66 8.94 -6.47 11.61
C GLU A 66 8.15 -7.34 10.63
N ASP A 67 6.89 -7.62 10.97
CA ASP A 67 5.99 -8.46 10.18
C ASP A 67 5.13 -7.60 9.25
N TRP A 68 5.36 -7.72 7.94
CA TRP A 68 4.65 -6.95 6.91
C TRP A 68 3.63 -7.81 6.17
N PHE A 69 2.42 -7.30 6.05
CA PHE A 69 1.32 -7.95 5.34
C PHE A 69 0.86 -7.07 4.19
N GLU A 70 0.54 -7.71 3.06
CA GLU A 70 -0.06 -7.05 1.92
C GLU A 70 -1.47 -6.57 2.28
N HIS A 71 -1.73 -5.28 2.08
CA HIS A 71 -3.06 -4.69 2.20
C HIS A 71 -3.78 -4.75 0.86
N GLU A 72 -3.14 -4.24 -0.18
CA GLU A 72 -3.66 -4.24 -1.54
C GLU A 72 -2.50 -4.20 -2.54
N GLU A 73 -2.47 -5.16 -3.46
CA GLU A 73 -1.50 -5.23 -4.55
C GLU A 73 -2.04 -4.53 -5.79
N ASN A 74 -1.18 -3.83 -6.52
CA ASN A 74 -1.53 -3.10 -7.75
C ASN A 74 -2.73 -2.16 -7.59
N MET A 75 -2.87 -1.56 -6.42
CA MET A 75 -3.92 -0.61 -6.10
C MET A 75 -3.85 0.59 -7.05
N GLU A 76 -4.94 0.86 -7.77
CA GLU A 76 -5.05 2.04 -8.63
C GLU A 76 -5.35 3.28 -7.79
N VAL A 77 -4.42 4.25 -7.83
CA VAL A 77 -4.53 5.51 -7.11
C VAL A 77 -4.64 6.68 -8.08
N VAL A 78 -5.38 7.72 -7.71
CA VAL A 78 -5.61 8.91 -8.53
C VAL A 78 -5.03 10.12 -7.80
N ALA A 79 -4.33 10.97 -8.54
CA ALA A 79 -3.74 12.20 -8.02
C ALA A 79 -4.72 12.99 -7.14
N GLU A 80 -4.17 13.55 -6.06
CA GLU A 80 -4.86 14.39 -5.08
C GLU A 80 -5.99 13.71 -4.29
N LYS A 81 -6.24 12.41 -4.50
CA LYS A 81 -7.21 11.65 -3.71
C LYS A 81 -6.62 11.10 -2.42
N THR A 82 -7.53 10.84 -1.47
CA THR A 82 -7.20 10.21 -0.19
C THR A 82 -7.71 8.77 -0.16
N TYR A 83 -6.86 7.86 0.29
CA TYR A 83 -7.09 6.42 0.34
C TYR A 83 -7.02 5.92 1.78
N ASN A 84 -8.00 5.11 2.17
CA ASN A 84 -8.11 4.58 3.52
C ASN A 84 -7.46 3.21 3.61
N ILE A 85 -6.47 3.06 4.49
CA ILE A 85 -5.78 1.80 4.76
C ILE A 85 -6.45 1.13 5.95
N ASN A 86 -7.34 0.19 5.63
CA ASN A 86 -8.10 -0.58 6.60
C ASN A 86 -7.51 -1.98 6.76
N ASP A 87 -7.16 -2.31 7.99
CA ASP A 87 -6.52 -3.56 8.36
C ASP A 87 -7.46 -4.53 9.11
N LYS A 88 -8.77 -4.28 9.09
CA LYS A 88 -9.78 -5.14 9.72
C LYS A 88 -9.74 -6.59 9.17
N ALA A 89 -9.17 -6.78 7.99
CA ALA A 89 -8.98 -8.08 7.36
C ALA A 89 -7.56 -8.66 7.56
N PHE A 90 -6.70 -8.10 8.41
CA PHE A 90 -5.41 -8.72 8.77
C PHE A 90 -5.67 -10.20 9.05
N PRO A 91 -5.07 -11.13 8.29
CA PRO A 91 -5.23 -12.53 8.60
C PRO A 91 -4.67 -12.72 10.01
N SER A 92 -5.52 -13.14 10.95
CA SER A 92 -5.07 -13.72 12.20
C SER A 92 -4.32 -15.01 11.86
N LYS A 93 -3.04 -14.91 11.46
CA LYS A 93 -2.07 -16.01 11.26
C LYS A 93 -2.51 -17.29 10.52
N SER A 94 -3.64 -17.34 9.79
CA SER A 94 -4.19 -18.62 9.31
C SER A 94 -4.35 -18.76 7.79
N LYS A 95 -3.69 -17.94 6.95
CA LYS A 95 -3.85 -18.13 5.49
C LYS A 95 -2.69 -17.79 4.57
N GLN A 96 -1.48 -17.57 5.08
CA GLN A 96 -0.27 -17.53 4.23
C GLN A 96 0.42 -18.89 4.09
N GLU A 97 -0.05 -19.93 4.80
CA GLU A 97 0.42 -21.31 4.68
C GLU A 97 -0.62 -22.17 3.92
N ALA A 98 -0.92 -21.81 2.66
CA ALA A 98 -1.79 -22.63 1.80
C ALA A 98 -1.56 -22.45 0.29
N ALA A 99 -0.41 -21.93 -0.14
CA ALA A 99 -0.08 -21.79 -1.56
C ALA A 99 1.33 -22.28 -1.92
N LYS A 100 1.85 -23.28 -1.17
CA LYS A 100 3.07 -24.01 -1.53
C LYS A 100 2.97 -25.50 -1.18
N GLU A 101 1.96 -26.21 -1.65
CA GLU A 101 2.10 -27.65 -1.93
C GLU A 101 0.96 -28.12 -2.86
N ASP A 102 1.20 -29.23 -3.56
CA ASP A 102 0.34 -29.91 -4.54
C ASP A 102 0.30 -29.37 -5.99
N THR A 103 1.46 -29.40 -6.68
CA THR A 103 1.46 -30.04 -8.01
C THR A 103 1.86 -31.50 -7.80
N LYS A 104 0.84 -32.36 -7.76
CA LYS A 104 0.86 -33.80 -7.55
C LYS A 104 1.24 -34.56 -8.83
N ASN A 105 2.06 -35.60 -8.62
CA ASN A 105 2.34 -36.81 -9.44
C ASN A 105 2.68 -36.67 -10.93
#